data_AF-A0A847VFC2-F1
#
_entry.id   AF-A0A847VFC2-F1
#
_cell.length_a   1.000
_cell.length_b   1.000
_cell.length_c   1.000
_cell.angle_alpha   90.00
_cell.angle_beta   90.00
_cell.angle_gamma   90.00
#
_symmetry.space_group_name_H-M   'P 1'
#
loop_
_entity.id
_entity.type
_entity.pdbx_description
1 polymer ?
#
loop_
_entity_poly.entity_id
_entity_poly.type
_entity_poly.pdbx_seq_one_letter_code
_entity_poly.pdbx_strand_id
1 'polypeptide(L)'
;MTPFVLGGGMRPSRSSSDAEVAAFDRVCDRLGGFDDAVVTEWVDGWLTALACLPLHPPADDWLGAMLGDTFERTFADPPDRAQALAALEARLRVLRGQLDAEALLDQPEALRLEPLMGEWHDEDRQRAAAVHGLT
;
A
#
# COMPACT_ATOMS: atom_id res chain seq x y z
N MET A 1 -8.73 35.38 -31.82
CA MET A 1 -9.07 33.94 -31.78
C MET A 1 -7.87 33.24 -31.16
N THR A 2 -7.89 33.07 -29.85
CA THR A 2 -6.79 32.47 -29.07
C THR A 2 -6.82 30.95 -29.26
N PRO A 3 -5.69 30.28 -29.51
CA PRO A 3 -5.69 28.83 -29.65
C PRO A 3 -5.92 28.16 -28.29
N PHE A 4 -6.86 27.22 -28.26
CA PHE A 4 -7.07 26.31 -27.14
C PHE A 4 -5.91 25.29 -27.17
N VAL A 5 -5.02 25.37 -26.19
CA VAL A 5 -3.94 24.38 -26.03
C VAL A 5 -4.56 23.15 -25.38
N LEU A 6 -4.76 22.08 -26.16
CA LEU A 6 -4.96 20.72 -25.64
C LEU A 6 -3.64 20.27 -24.98
N GLY A 7 -3.38 20.78 -23.78
CA GLY A 7 -2.23 20.38 -22.96
C GLY A 7 -2.52 19.11 -22.17
N GLY A 8 -3.05 18.07 -22.83
CA GLY A 8 -3.22 16.74 -22.26
C GLY A 8 -1.89 16.00 -22.25
N GLY A 9 -0.89 16.52 -21.53
CA GLY A 9 0.32 15.75 -21.26
C GLY A 9 -0.04 14.59 -20.35
N MET A 10 0.33 13.37 -20.74
CA MET A 10 0.23 12.17 -19.89
C MET A 10 0.90 12.48 -18.54
N ARG A 11 0.11 12.80 -17.49
CA ARG A 11 0.60 12.85 -16.11
C ARG A 11 0.93 11.42 -15.71
N PRO A 12 2.21 11.01 -15.69
CA PRO A 12 2.56 9.64 -15.36
C PRO A 12 2.18 9.41 -13.90
N SER A 13 1.42 8.35 -13.64
CA SER A 13 1.27 7.88 -12.26
C SER A 13 2.64 7.41 -11.78
N ARG A 14 3.07 7.90 -10.62
CA ARG A 14 4.30 7.43 -9.99
C ARG A 14 4.11 5.97 -9.55
N SER A 15 5.14 5.15 -9.74
CA SER A 15 5.28 3.84 -9.09
C SER A 15 6.09 3.95 -7.79
N SER A 16 5.90 3.00 -6.88
CA SER A 16 6.80 2.83 -5.74
C SER A 16 8.19 2.45 -6.26
N SER A 17 9.24 3.02 -5.66
CA SER A 17 10.60 2.53 -5.88
C SER A 17 10.84 1.21 -5.13
N ASP A 18 11.80 0.41 -5.58
CA ASP A 18 12.17 -0.85 -4.91
C ASP A 18 12.49 -0.66 -3.42
N ALA A 19 13.13 0.48 -3.07
CA ALA A 19 13.43 0.81 -1.67
C ALA A 19 12.16 1.11 -0.85
N GLU A 20 11.14 1.72 -1.46
CA GLU A 20 9.84 1.97 -0.83
C GLU A 20 9.06 0.67 -0.66
N VAL A 21 9.05 -0.20 -1.67
CA VAL A 21 8.43 -1.53 -1.61
C VAL A 21 9.08 -2.35 -0.50
N ALA A 22 10.41 -2.46 -0.49
CA ALA A 22 11.13 -3.21 0.54
C ALA A 22 10.93 -2.62 1.96
N ALA A 23 10.74 -1.30 2.10
CA ALA A 23 10.43 -0.68 3.38
C ALA A 23 9.01 -1.01 3.84
N PHE A 24 8.05 -1.02 2.91
CA PHE A 24 6.67 -1.40 3.15
C PHE A 24 6.55 -2.88 3.54
N ASP A 25 7.21 -3.78 2.81
CA ASP A 25 7.21 -5.22 3.10
C ASP A 25 7.79 -5.50 4.49
N ARG A 26 8.91 -4.86 4.86
CA ARG A 26 9.48 -5.01 6.22
C ARG A 26 8.52 -4.58 7.32
N VAL A 27 7.65 -3.58 7.08
CA VAL A 27 6.62 -3.18 8.03
C VAL A 27 5.55 -4.27 8.12
N CYS A 28 5.09 -4.79 6.98
CA CYS A 28 4.09 -5.85 6.92
C CYS A 28 4.58 -7.14 7.58
N ASP A 29 5.82 -7.58 7.31
CA ASP A 29 6.44 -8.75 7.94
C ASP A 29 6.47 -8.65 9.47
N ARG A 30 6.83 -7.46 9.98
CA ARG A 30 6.88 -7.22 11.43
C ARG A 30 5.50 -7.21 12.07
N LEU A 31 4.51 -6.64 11.40
CA LEU A 31 3.11 -6.68 11.84
C LEU A 31 2.56 -8.12 11.80
N GLY A 32 2.87 -8.86 10.74
CA GLY A 32 2.53 -10.27 10.56
C GLY A 32 3.05 -11.16 11.70
N GLY A 33 4.23 -10.84 12.25
CA GLY A 33 4.76 -11.52 13.44
C GLY A 33 3.93 -11.35 14.73
N PHE A 34 2.99 -10.40 14.76
CA PHE A 34 2.03 -10.22 15.85
C PHE A 34 0.60 -10.65 15.49
N ASP A 35 0.22 -10.52 14.20
CA ASP A 35 -1.08 -10.89 13.67
C ASP A 35 -0.90 -11.50 12.27
N ASP A 36 -1.01 -12.83 12.17
CA ASP A 36 -0.81 -13.58 10.93
C ASP A 36 -1.81 -13.21 9.81
N ALA A 37 -2.89 -12.47 10.12
CA ALA A 37 -3.81 -11.95 9.11
C ALA A 37 -3.24 -10.72 8.36
N VAL A 38 -2.19 -10.09 8.90
CA VAL A 38 -1.55 -8.91 8.30
C VAL A 38 -0.47 -9.34 7.32
N VAL A 39 -0.84 -9.34 6.04
CA VAL A 39 0.06 -9.59 4.91
C VAL A 39 0.12 -8.38 3.99
N THR A 40 1.19 -8.26 3.18
CA THR A 40 1.43 -7.14 2.27
C THR A 40 0.21 -6.78 1.43
N GLU A 41 -0.45 -7.77 0.82
CA GLU A 41 -1.60 -7.57 -0.06
C GLU A 41 -2.82 -7.04 0.70
N TRP A 42 -2.99 -7.49 1.94
CA TRP A 42 -4.08 -7.05 2.79
C TRP A 42 -3.89 -5.59 3.20
N VAL A 43 -2.67 -5.22 3.63
CA VAL A 43 -2.34 -3.83 3.98
C VAL A 43 -2.45 -2.93 2.75
N ASP A 44 -1.94 -3.36 1.59
CA ASP A 44 -2.02 -2.60 0.35
C ASP A 44 -3.46 -2.38 -0.11
N GLY A 45 -4.31 -3.41 -0.03
CA GLY A 45 -5.73 -3.32 -0.33
C GLY A 45 -6.47 -2.38 0.63
N TRP A 46 -6.13 -2.40 1.91
CA TRP A 46 -6.70 -1.49 2.90
C TRP A 46 -6.31 -0.02 2.63
N LEU A 47 -5.02 0.23 2.35
CA LEU A 47 -4.53 1.56 1.98
C LEU A 47 -5.11 2.04 0.65
N THR A 48 -5.40 1.13 -0.28
CA THR A 48 -6.08 1.43 -1.54
C THR A 48 -7.49 1.96 -1.27
N ALA A 49 -8.24 1.32 -0.36
CA ALA A 49 -9.54 1.82 0.06
C ALA A 49 -9.44 3.18 0.78
N LEU A 50 -8.43 3.35 1.64
CA LEU A 50 -8.15 4.63 2.32
C LEU A 50 -7.85 5.76 1.31
N ALA A 51 -7.11 5.47 0.24
CA ALA A 51 -6.77 6.42 -0.80
C ALA A 51 -8.01 6.95 -1.54
N CYS A 52 -9.06 6.14 -1.65
CA CYS A 52 -10.32 6.51 -2.30
C CYS A 52 -11.27 7.34 -1.41
N LEU A 53 -10.95 7.57 -0.13
CA LEU A 53 -11.83 8.33 0.75
C LEU A 53 -11.90 9.80 0.33
N PRO A 54 -13.09 10.43 0.38
CA PRO A 54 -13.25 11.85 0.07
C PRO A 54 -12.60 12.77 1.12
N LEU A 55 -12.37 12.24 2.33
CA LEU A 55 -11.70 12.92 3.44
C LEU A 55 -10.66 11.98 4.02
N HIS A 56 -9.45 12.50 4.27
CA HIS A 56 -8.34 11.71 4.78
C HIS A 56 -8.20 11.91 6.29
N PRO A 57 -8.49 10.88 7.11
CA PRO A 57 -8.29 10.95 8.55
C PRO A 57 -6.79 11.06 8.90
N PRO A 58 -6.45 11.55 10.09
CA PRO A 58 -5.07 11.53 10.59
C PRO A 58 -4.54 10.10 10.76
N ALA A 59 -3.21 9.97 10.83
CA ALA A 59 -2.50 8.69 10.91
C ALA A 59 -3.03 7.74 11.98
N ASP A 60 -3.13 8.24 13.21
CA ASP A 60 -3.50 7.42 14.36
C ASP A 60 -4.93 6.87 14.24
N ASP A 61 -5.85 7.61 13.61
CA ASP A 61 -7.24 7.18 13.42
C ASP A 61 -7.32 6.01 12.44
N TRP A 62 -6.65 6.11 11.28
CA TRP A 62 -6.71 5.05 10.28
C TRP A 62 -5.83 3.85 10.66
N LEU A 63 -4.72 4.06 11.38
CA LEU A 63 -3.92 2.98 11.95
C LEU A 63 -4.71 2.18 12.98
N GLY A 64 -5.42 2.85 13.91
CA GLY A 64 -6.25 2.18 14.90
C GLY A 64 -7.41 1.42 14.26
N ALA A 65 -8.01 1.96 13.20
CA ALA A 65 -9.08 1.27 12.47
C ALA A 65 -8.57 0.04 11.70
N MET A 66 -7.36 0.10 11.15
CA MET A 66 -6.75 -1.00 10.40
C MET A 66 -6.20 -2.10 11.31
N LEU A 67 -5.40 -1.72 12.31
CA LEU A 67 -4.52 -2.62 13.06
C LEU A 67 -4.87 -2.72 14.55
N GLY A 68 -5.87 -1.99 15.04
CA GLY A 68 -6.15 -1.92 16.48
C GLY A 68 -4.93 -1.43 17.26
N ASP A 69 -4.48 -2.21 18.24
CA ASP A 69 -3.27 -1.93 19.01
C ASP A 69 -1.99 -2.59 18.45
N THR A 70 -2.09 -3.38 17.38
CA THR A 70 -0.97 -4.15 16.81
C THR A 70 0.17 -3.24 16.36
N PHE A 71 -0.13 -2.07 15.79
CA PHE A 71 0.91 -1.14 15.33
C PHE A 71 1.78 -0.64 16.50
N GLU A 72 1.15 -0.13 17.57
CA GLU A 72 1.86 0.40 18.74
C GLU A 72 2.61 -0.70 19.50
N ARG A 73 2.08 -1.94 19.50
CA ARG A 73 2.76 -3.11 20.08
C ARG A 73 3.98 -3.53 19.26
N THR A 74 3.93 -3.39 17.94
CA THR A 74 5.01 -3.78 17.02
C THR A 74 6.14 -2.75 16.98
N PHE A 75 5.81 -1.46 17.08
CA PHE A 75 6.73 -0.34 16.94
C PHE A 75 6.70 0.58 18.17
N ALA A 76 7.13 0.06 19.32
CA ALA A 76 7.07 0.78 20.59
C ALA A 76 8.12 1.89 20.76
N ASP A 77 9.22 1.84 20.00
CA ASP A 77 10.27 2.87 20.00
C ASP A 77 9.89 4.04 19.08
N PRO A 78 9.94 5.32 19.53
CA PRO A 78 9.42 6.43 18.72
C PRO A 78 10.10 6.62 17.34
N PRO A 79 11.44 6.51 17.21
CA PRO A 79 12.11 6.46 15.89
C PRO A 79 11.60 5.33 14.98
N ASP A 80 11.46 4.13 15.52
CA ASP A 80 11.00 2.95 14.78
C ASP A 80 9.54 3.11 14.32
N ARG A 81 8.68 3.61 15.21
CA ARG A 81 7.30 4.00 14.90
C ARG A 81 7.23 5.01 13.75
N ALA A 82 8.05 6.06 13.82
CA ALA A 82 8.10 7.08 12.78
C ALA A 82 8.54 6.51 11.44
N GLN A 83 9.52 5.60 11.43
CA GLN A 83 9.98 4.94 10.22
C GLN A 83 8.91 4.02 9.62
N ALA A 84 8.22 3.24 10.44
CA ALA A 84 7.16 2.36 9.99
C ALA A 84 5.97 3.15 9.40
N LEU A 85 5.53 4.21 10.10
CA LEU A 85 4.49 5.09 9.60
C LEU A 85 4.90 5.75 8.27
N ALA A 86 6.14 6.23 8.17
CA ALA A 86 6.64 6.83 6.94
C ALA A 86 6.60 5.87 5.73
N ALA A 87 6.85 4.57 5.94
CA ALA A 87 6.74 3.56 4.88
C ALA A 87 5.29 3.35 4.42
N LEU A 88 4.34 3.24 5.37
CA LEU A 88 2.91 3.13 5.05
C LEU A 88 2.39 4.38 4.32
N GLU A 89 2.78 5.57 4.78
CA GLU A 89 2.41 6.84 4.15
C GLU A 89 3.05 7.01 2.77
N ALA A 90 4.28 6.51 2.56
CA ALA A 90 4.92 6.52 1.25
C ALA A 90 4.11 5.69 0.25
N ARG A 91 3.67 4.49 0.65
CA ARG A 91 2.80 3.66 -0.20
C ARG A 91 1.44 4.32 -0.45
N LEU A 92 0.80 4.85 0.59
CA LEU A 92 -0.47 5.58 0.47
C LEU A 92 -0.38 6.78 -0.50
N ARG A 93 0.75 7.50 -0.51
CA ARG A 93 0.98 8.62 -1.43
C ARG A 93 1.04 8.18 -2.89
N VAL A 94 1.66 7.02 -3.16
CA VAL A 94 1.66 6.41 -4.50
C VAL A 94 0.24 6.05 -4.92
N LEU A 95 -0.49 5.33 -4.07
CA LEU A 95 -1.88 4.93 -4.33
C LEU A 95 -2.79 6.14 -4.62
N ARG A 96 -2.68 7.22 -3.84
CA ARG A 96 -3.43 8.46 -4.11
C ARG A 96 -3.11 9.09 -5.47
N GLY A 97 -1.85 9.03 -5.90
CA GLY A 97 -1.48 9.51 -7.24
C GLY A 97 -1.97 8.60 -8.36
N GLN A 98 -2.04 7.29 -8.12
CA GLN A 98 -2.59 6.31 -9.06
C GLN A 98 -4.12 6.41 -9.19
N LEU A 99 -4.79 6.78 -8.10
CA LEU A 99 -6.25 6.86 -7.97
C LEU A 99 -6.78 8.30 -8.02
N ASP A 100 -5.98 9.25 -8.48
CA ASP A 100 -6.41 10.64 -8.66
C ASP A 100 -7.58 10.72 -9.64
N ALA A 101 -8.71 11.27 -9.18
CA ALA A 101 -9.96 11.24 -9.93
C ALA A 101 -9.90 12.03 -11.25
N GLU A 102 -9.23 13.19 -11.25
CA GLU A 102 -9.05 13.98 -12.47
C GLU A 102 -8.22 13.21 -13.49
N ALA A 103 -7.11 12.62 -13.05
CA ALA A 103 -6.23 11.86 -13.93
C ALA A 103 -6.88 10.56 -14.46
N LEU A 104 -7.78 9.94 -13.69
CA LEU A 104 -8.60 8.81 -14.13
C LEU A 104 -9.64 9.21 -15.18
N LEU A 105 -10.24 10.39 -15.05
CA LEU A 105 -11.18 10.93 -16.05
C LEU A 105 -10.47 11.37 -17.33
N ASP A 106 -9.27 11.94 -17.21
CA ASP A 106 -8.47 12.41 -18.33
C ASP A 106 -7.95 11.25 -19.20
N GLN A 107 -7.63 10.09 -18.58
CA GLN A 107 -7.02 8.93 -19.25
C GLN A 107 -7.56 7.60 -18.68
N PRO A 108 -8.82 7.24 -18.97
CA PRO A 108 -9.48 6.08 -18.37
C PRO A 108 -8.86 4.73 -18.80
N GLU A 109 -8.20 4.68 -19.96
CA GLU A 109 -7.53 3.49 -20.49
C GLU A 109 -6.11 3.28 -19.94
N ALA A 110 -5.53 4.25 -19.25
CA ALA A 110 -4.18 4.14 -18.71
C ALA A 110 -4.15 3.19 -17.51
N LEU A 111 -3.29 2.16 -17.58
CA LEU A 111 -3.02 1.30 -16.43
C LEU A 111 -2.24 2.09 -15.37
N ARG A 112 -2.93 2.44 -14.27
CA ARG A 112 -2.39 3.29 -13.21
C ARG A 112 -2.20 2.56 -11.89
N LEU A 113 -3.16 1.70 -11.52
CA LEU A 113 -3.12 0.97 -10.27
C LEU A 113 -2.12 -0.18 -10.37
N GLU A 114 -1.16 -0.18 -9.45
CA GLU A 114 -0.12 -1.20 -9.32
C GLU A 114 -0.23 -1.84 -7.93
N PRO A 115 -1.10 -2.85 -7.76
CA PRO A 115 -1.24 -3.55 -6.48
C PRO A 115 0.06 -4.26 -6.10
N LEU A 116 0.43 -4.20 -4.82
CA LEU A 116 1.53 -5.02 -4.31
C LEU A 116 1.01 -6.42 -4.02
N MET A 117 1.64 -7.41 -4.65
CA MET A 117 1.36 -8.83 -4.47
C MET A 117 2.64 -9.51 -3.99
N GLY A 118 2.55 -10.29 -2.93
CA GLY A 118 3.66 -11.11 -2.46
C GLY A 118 4.01 -12.16 -3.51
N GLU A 119 5.31 -12.35 -3.75
CA GLU A 119 5.78 -13.42 -4.62
C GLU A 119 5.70 -14.76 -3.89
N TRP A 120 4.97 -15.71 -4.48
CA TRP A 120 4.90 -17.08 -3.96
C TRP A 120 5.99 -17.95 -4.59
N HIS A 121 7.06 -18.18 -3.84
CA HIS A 121 8.11 -19.09 -4.28
C HIS A 121 7.68 -20.55 -4.10
N ASP A 122 8.40 -21.47 -4.77
CA ASP A 122 8.10 -22.90 -4.72
C ASP A 122 8.13 -23.43 -3.27
N GLU A 123 9.02 -22.89 -2.44
CA GLU A 123 9.14 -23.26 -1.03
C GLU A 123 7.92 -22.85 -0.20
N ASP A 124 7.34 -21.67 -0.45
CA ASP A 124 6.14 -21.20 0.24
C ASP A 124 4.92 -22.05 -0.15
N ARG A 125 4.83 -22.44 -1.43
CA ARG A 125 3.82 -23.39 -1.92
C ARG A 125 3.97 -24.75 -1.26
N GLN A 126 5.19 -25.27 -1.11
CA GLN A 126 5.44 -26.55 -0.42
C GLN A 126 5.09 -26.46 1.07
N ARG A 127 5.41 -25.34 1.74
CA ARG A 127 5.08 -25.10 3.15
C ARG A 127 3.56 -25.05 3.35
N ALA A 128 2.84 -24.32 2.50
CA ALA A 128 1.38 -24.26 2.53
C ALA A 128 0.73 -25.62 2.25
N ALA A 129 1.22 -26.38 1.27
CA ALA A 129 0.76 -27.73 0.96
C ALA A 129 0.89 -28.68 2.17
N ALA A 130 2.04 -28.62 2.87
CA ALA A 130 2.28 -29.43 4.07
C ALA A 130 1.36 -29.05 5.23
N VAL A 131 1.07 -27.76 5.43
CA VAL A 131 0.15 -27.27 6.47
C VAL A 131 -1.31 -27.70 6.21
N HIS A 132 -1.73 -27.73 4.95
CA HIS A 132 -3.11 -28.04 4.56
C HIS A 132 -3.35 -29.50 4.16
N GLY A 133 -2.33 -30.37 4.25
CA GLY A 133 -2.43 -31.79 3.88
C GLY A 133 -2.73 -32.01 2.39
N LEU A 134 -2.37 -31.05 1.54
CA LEU A 134 -2.54 -31.11 0.10
C LEU A 134 -1.26 -31.68 -0.52
N THR A 135 -1.14 -33.01 -0.57
CA THR A 135 -0.05 -33.72 -1.27
C THR A 135 -0.47 -34.15 -2.66
#